data_AF-A0A453RSR5-F1
#
_entry.id   AF-A0A453RSR5-F1
#
_cell.length_a   1.000
_cell.length_b   1.000
_cell.length_c   1.000
_cell.angle_alpha   90.00
_cell.angle_beta   90.00
_cell.angle_gamma   90.00
#
_symmetry.space_group_name_H-M   'P 1'
#
loop_
_entity.id
_entity.type
_entity.pdbx_description
1 polymer ?
#
loop_
_entity_poly.entity_id
_entity_poly.type
_entity_poly.pdbx_seq_one_letter_code
_entity_poly.pdbx_strand_id
1 'polypeptide(L)'
;MMMRRVAPPASEDDSSGSGVPGWLEALLGTRFFLACAAHPGSPRNECNMFCIDCRATPAAFCYYCRSHRHTSHRVIQIRRSSYHDVVRVTEVEDVLDIAGVQTYVINSARVLFL
;
A
#
# COMPACT_ATOMS: atom_id res chain seq x y z
N MET A 1 -16.89 -33.26 48.01
CA MET A 1 -17.60 -33.03 46.72
C MET A 1 -16.93 -31.86 46.02
N MET A 2 -16.01 -32.13 45.09
CA MET A 2 -15.32 -31.09 44.32
C MET A 2 -16.06 -30.92 42.99
N MET A 3 -16.69 -29.76 42.80
CA MET A 3 -17.46 -29.44 41.61
C MET A 3 -16.50 -29.18 40.45
N ARG A 4 -16.48 -30.06 39.45
CA ARG A 4 -15.78 -29.82 38.18
C ARG A 4 -16.44 -28.63 37.49
N ARG A 5 -15.70 -27.52 37.32
CA ARG A 5 -16.10 -26.44 36.42
C ARG A 5 -15.89 -26.92 34.99
N VAL A 6 -16.98 -27.08 34.26
CA VAL A 6 -16.96 -27.27 32.80
C VAL A 6 -16.70 -25.90 32.18
N ALA A 7 -15.64 -25.77 31.40
CA ALA A 7 -15.37 -24.57 30.62
C ALA A 7 -16.42 -24.44 29.50
N PRO A 8 -16.87 -23.21 29.16
CA PRO A 8 -17.76 -23.01 28.03
C PRO A 8 -17.03 -23.33 26.71
N PRO A 9 -17.75 -23.76 25.65
CA PRO A 9 -17.14 -23.94 24.34
C PRO A 9 -16.61 -22.58 23.87
N ALA A 10 -15.36 -22.55 23.42
CA ALA A 10 -14.80 -21.41 22.72
C ALA A 10 -15.73 -21.09 21.54
N SER A 11 -16.27 -19.89 21.56
CA SER A 11 -17.14 -19.32 20.56
C SER A 11 -16.53 -19.45 19.17
N GLU A 12 -17.35 -19.91 18.25
CA GLU A 12 -17.18 -19.77 16.81
C GLU A 12 -17.01 -18.29 16.49
N ASP A 13 -15.89 -17.92 15.87
CA ASP A 13 -15.72 -16.63 15.21
C ASP A 13 -15.34 -16.91 13.76
N ASP A 14 -16.36 -17.20 12.97
CA ASP A 14 -16.32 -17.13 11.51
C ASP A 14 -16.14 -15.65 11.13
N SER A 15 -14.90 -15.15 11.19
CA SER A 15 -14.54 -13.84 10.66
C SER A 15 -14.49 -13.92 9.13
N SER A 16 -15.67 -13.89 8.53
CA SER A 16 -15.90 -13.66 7.11
C SER A 16 -15.38 -12.28 6.67
N GLY A 17 -14.08 -12.21 6.39
CA GLY A 17 -13.46 -11.53 5.24
C GLY A 17 -13.86 -10.09 4.86
N SER A 18 -14.08 -9.17 5.81
CA SER A 18 -14.39 -7.75 5.53
C SER A 18 -13.38 -6.78 6.18
N GLY A 19 -12.11 -7.18 6.23
CA GLY A 19 -11.01 -6.32 6.67
C GLY A 19 -10.37 -5.59 5.49
N VAL A 20 -10.02 -4.31 5.69
CA VAL A 20 -9.18 -3.56 4.73
C VAL A 20 -7.86 -4.34 4.56
N PRO A 21 -7.38 -4.59 3.32
CA PRO A 21 -6.12 -5.28 3.13
C PRO A 21 -4.98 -4.53 3.82
N GLY A 22 -4.14 -5.23 4.60
CA GLY A 22 -3.08 -4.55 5.37
C GLY A 22 -2.05 -3.80 4.51
N TRP A 23 -1.89 -4.14 3.24
CA TRP A 23 -1.06 -3.35 2.31
C TRP A 23 -1.69 -2.00 1.97
N LEU A 24 -3.03 -1.91 1.94
CA LEU A 24 -3.77 -0.68 1.65
C LEU A 24 -3.69 0.27 2.84
N GLU A 25 -3.85 -0.24 4.06
CA GLU A 25 -3.61 0.56 5.28
C GLU A 25 -2.17 1.10 5.30
N ALA A 26 -1.19 0.25 4.98
CA ALA A 26 0.21 0.67 4.89
C ALA A 26 0.42 1.72 3.80
N LEU A 27 -0.21 1.57 2.63
CA LEU A 27 -0.14 2.55 1.54
C LEU A 27 -0.63 3.93 2.01
N LEU A 28 -1.83 3.98 2.60
CA LEU A 28 -2.48 5.22 3.07
C LEU A 28 -1.72 5.88 4.23
N GLY A 29 -1.04 5.09 5.07
CA GLY A 29 -0.20 5.60 6.17
C GLY A 29 1.23 5.96 5.77
N THR A 30 1.65 5.67 4.53
CA THR A 30 3.04 5.86 4.10
C THR A 30 3.31 7.30 3.72
N ARG A 31 4.43 7.85 4.20
CA ARG A 31 4.94 9.15 3.76
C ARG A 31 5.84 8.98 2.54
N PHE A 32 5.40 9.49 1.40
CA PHE A 32 6.15 9.46 0.14
C PHE A 32 7.01 10.72 -0.06
N PHE A 33 7.83 10.68 -1.11
CA PHE A 33 8.67 11.79 -1.60
C PHE A 33 9.79 12.23 -0.63
N LEU A 34 10.20 11.33 0.26
CA LEU A 34 11.42 11.49 1.05
C LEU A 34 12.64 11.08 0.22
N ALA A 35 13.81 11.60 0.54
CA ALA A 35 15.06 11.15 -0.07
C ALA A 35 15.43 9.74 0.42
N CYS A 36 15.79 8.86 -0.50
CA CYS A 36 16.20 7.50 -0.16
C CYS A 36 17.55 7.50 0.56
N ALA A 37 17.58 6.99 1.79
CA ALA A 37 18.79 6.87 2.59
C ALA A 37 19.83 5.90 1.98
N ALA A 38 19.39 4.90 1.20
CA ALA A 38 20.28 3.92 0.56
C ALA A 38 20.94 4.44 -0.73
N HIS A 39 20.40 5.50 -1.33
CA HIS A 39 20.90 6.09 -2.58
C HIS A 39 21.04 7.61 -2.45
N PRO A 40 21.87 8.10 -1.51
CA PRO A 40 22.03 9.54 -1.29
C PRO A 40 22.63 10.21 -2.53
N GLY A 41 22.16 11.41 -2.86
CA GLY A 41 22.67 12.22 -3.97
C GLY A 41 22.45 11.64 -5.38
N SER A 42 21.86 10.45 -5.51
CA SER A 42 21.60 9.84 -6.80
C SER A 42 20.40 10.51 -7.49
N PRO A 43 20.42 10.69 -8.82
CA PRO A 43 19.27 11.22 -9.53
C PRO A 43 18.09 10.24 -9.39
N ARG A 44 16.86 10.73 -9.19
CA ARG A 44 15.65 9.89 -8.95
C ARG A 44 15.72 9.04 -7.66
N ASN A 45 16.40 9.53 -6.63
CA ASN A 45 16.41 8.89 -5.31
C ASN A 45 15.17 9.22 -4.45
N GLU A 46 14.16 9.86 -5.02
CA GLU A 46 12.91 10.15 -4.33
C GLU A 46 12.11 8.86 -4.07
N CYS A 47 11.65 8.67 -2.84
CA CYS A 47 10.87 7.52 -2.43
C CYS A 47 9.40 7.69 -2.81
N ASN A 48 9.06 7.35 -4.05
CA ASN A 48 7.71 7.46 -4.62
C ASN A 48 7.15 6.11 -5.11
N MET A 49 7.70 5.00 -4.63
CA MET A 49 7.24 3.65 -4.97
C MET A 49 6.84 2.89 -3.71
N PHE A 50 5.86 1.99 -3.85
CA PHE A 50 5.34 1.14 -2.79
C PHE A 50 5.18 -0.30 -3.30
N CYS A 51 5.49 -1.29 -2.47
CA CYS A 51 5.47 -2.71 -2.84
C CYS A 51 4.24 -3.37 -2.21
N ILE A 52 3.39 -3.99 -3.01
CA ILE A 52 2.18 -4.67 -2.51
C ILE A 52 2.57 -6.03 -1.89
N ASP A 53 3.54 -6.71 -2.49
CA ASP A 53 3.88 -8.09 -2.14
C ASP A 53 4.77 -8.18 -0.88
N CYS A 54 5.41 -7.08 -0.48
CA CYS A 54 6.42 -7.08 0.56
C CYS A 54 6.20 -5.98 1.58
N ARG A 55 6.32 -6.33 2.86
CA ARG A 55 6.22 -5.39 3.99
C ARG A 55 7.59 -4.78 4.30
N ALA A 56 8.22 -4.19 3.28
CA ALA A 56 9.53 -3.56 3.45
C ALA A 56 9.43 -2.36 4.41
N THR A 57 10.47 -2.17 5.22
CA THR A 57 10.64 -0.98 6.08
C THR A 57 11.94 -0.28 5.71
N PRO A 58 11.92 1.00 5.31
CA PRO A 58 10.74 1.85 5.10
C PRO A 58 9.84 1.36 3.94
N ALA A 59 8.54 1.66 4.04
CA ALA A 59 7.54 1.21 3.06
C ALA A 59 7.66 1.91 1.69
N ALA A 60 7.99 3.21 1.70
CA ALA A 60 8.30 3.96 0.48
C ALA A 60 9.77 3.75 0.07
N PHE A 61 10.00 3.56 -1.22
CA PHE A 61 11.35 3.38 -1.77
C PHE A 61 11.50 4.07 -3.13
N CYS A 62 12.75 4.23 -3.58
CA CYS A 62 13.09 4.90 -4.84
C CYS A 62 13.28 3.94 -6.02
N TYR A 63 13.48 4.51 -7.20
CA TYR A 63 13.71 3.78 -8.46
C TYR A 63 14.81 2.71 -8.39
N TYR A 64 15.92 2.99 -7.71
CA TYR A 64 17.02 2.02 -7.59
C TYR A 64 16.66 0.86 -6.66
N CYS A 65 15.98 1.13 -5.55
CA CYS A 65 15.48 0.08 -4.67
C CYS A 65 14.53 -0.87 -5.42
N ARG A 66 13.68 -0.34 -6.30
CA ARG A 66 12.84 -1.18 -7.17
C ARG A 66 13.67 -2.16 -7.98
N SER A 67 14.71 -1.66 -8.63
CA SER A 67 15.57 -2.43 -9.52
C SER A 67 16.46 -3.45 -8.79
N HIS A 68 16.78 -3.22 -7.50
CA HIS A 68 17.67 -4.11 -6.74
C HIS A 68 16.92 -5.10 -5.84
N ARG A 69 15.72 -4.74 -5.36
CA ARG A 69 15.02 -5.47 -4.30
C ARG A 69 13.57 -5.84 -4.65
N HIS A 70 13.00 -5.28 -5.71
CA HIS A 70 11.59 -5.44 -6.09
C HIS A 70 11.41 -5.71 -7.59
N THR A 71 12.36 -6.40 -8.23
CA THR A 71 12.33 -6.67 -9.68
C THR A 71 11.17 -7.55 -10.11
N SER A 72 10.71 -8.45 -9.24
CA SER A 72 9.63 -9.41 -9.49
C SER A 72 8.39 -9.15 -8.62
N HIS A 73 8.28 -7.98 -8.00
CA HIS A 73 7.15 -7.63 -7.14
C HIS A 73 6.21 -6.65 -7.85
N ARG A 74 4.94 -6.66 -7.45
CA ARG A 74 3.96 -5.65 -7.81
C ARG A 74 4.25 -4.38 -7.02
N VAL A 75 4.50 -3.32 -7.78
CA VAL A 75 4.91 -2.02 -7.25
C VAL A 75 3.99 -0.95 -7.79
N ILE A 76 3.45 -0.13 -6.90
CA ILE A 76 2.65 1.05 -7.21
C ILE A 76 3.59 2.26 -7.27
N GLN A 77 3.48 3.06 -8.33
CA GLN A 77 4.15 4.36 -8.38
C GLN A 77 3.21 5.50 -7.95
N ILE A 78 3.60 6.19 -6.88
CA ILE A 78 2.91 7.37 -6.35
C ILE A 78 3.40 8.63 -7.06
N ARG A 79 2.46 9.53 -7.34
CA ARG A 79 2.68 10.82 -8.00
C ARG A 79 2.10 11.94 -7.14
N ARG A 80 2.49 13.18 -7.41
CA ARG A 80 1.91 14.36 -6.75
C ARG A 80 1.09 15.18 -7.72
N SER A 81 -0.11 15.52 -7.29
CA SER A 81 -0.96 16.51 -7.96
C SER A 81 -1.30 17.62 -6.97
N SER A 82 -0.88 18.84 -7.27
CA SER A 82 -0.87 19.99 -6.35
C SER A 82 -0.08 19.67 -5.07
N TYR A 83 -0.74 19.15 -4.04
CA TYR A 83 -0.16 18.81 -2.73
C TYR A 83 -0.62 17.45 -2.20
N HIS A 84 -1.34 16.68 -3.03
CA HIS A 84 -1.86 15.38 -2.64
C HIS A 84 -1.11 14.27 -3.37
N ASP A 85 -0.95 13.17 -2.66
CA ASP A 85 -0.45 11.93 -3.22
C ASP A 85 -1.58 11.33 -4.06
N VAL A 86 -1.25 10.99 -5.30
CA VAL A 86 -2.19 10.42 -6.26
C VAL A 86 -1.61 9.17 -6.89
N VAL A 87 -2.50 8.24 -7.22
CA VAL A 87 -2.15 7.02 -7.95
C VAL A 87 -2.98 6.96 -9.22
N ARG A 88 -2.39 6.46 -10.31
CA ARG A 88 -3.15 6.22 -11.54
C ARG A 88 -4.04 5.01 -11.32
N VAL A 89 -5.25 5.03 -11.88
CA VAL A 89 -6.16 3.88 -11.83
C VAL A 89 -5.48 2.62 -12.38
N THR A 90 -4.70 2.75 -13.45
CA THR A 90 -3.94 1.65 -14.08
C THR A 90 -2.87 1.00 -13.21
N GLU A 91 -2.51 1.61 -12.07
CA GLU A 91 -1.51 1.05 -11.14
C GLU A 91 -2.16 0.20 -10.04
N VAL A 92 -3.49 0.28 -9.88
CA VAL A 92 -4.21 -0.37 -8.76
C VAL A 92 -5.46 -1.15 -9.17
N GLU A 93 -5.99 -0.93 -10.38
CA GLU A 93 -7.24 -1.56 -10.83
C GLU A 93 -7.16 -3.10 -10.95
N ASP A 94 -5.96 -3.67 -11.00
CA ASP A 94 -5.71 -5.11 -11.04
C ASP A 94 -5.64 -5.75 -9.64
N VAL A 95 -5.48 -4.94 -8.58
CA VAL A 95 -5.29 -5.40 -7.20
C VAL A 95 -6.31 -4.86 -6.20
N LEU A 96 -7.11 -3.87 -6.60
CA LEU A 96 -8.09 -3.20 -5.77
C LEU A 96 -9.38 -2.97 -6.56
N ASP A 97 -10.50 -3.41 -6.00
CA ASP A 97 -11.81 -2.98 -6.50
C ASP A 97 -12.03 -1.52 -6.11
N ILE A 98 -12.12 -0.67 -7.13
CA ILE A 98 -12.32 0.77 -7.00
C ILE A 98 -13.75 1.18 -7.34
N ALA A 99 -14.67 0.23 -7.47
CA ALA A 99 -16.09 0.52 -7.62
C ALA A 99 -16.59 1.34 -6.43
N GLY A 100 -17.13 2.52 -6.70
CA GLY A 100 -17.58 3.46 -5.66
C GLY A 100 -16.53 4.43 -5.15
N VAL A 101 -15.27 4.33 -5.58
CA VAL A 101 -14.25 5.35 -5.29
C VAL A 101 -14.29 6.47 -6.34
N GLN A 102 -14.32 7.72 -5.88
CA GLN A 102 -14.30 8.88 -6.78
C GLN A 102 -12.96 8.95 -7.53
N THR A 103 -13.03 8.95 -8.87
CA THR A 103 -11.87 9.12 -9.74
C THR A 103 -11.88 10.50 -10.41
N TYR A 104 -10.70 11.02 -10.75
CA TYR A 104 -10.53 12.29 -11.45
C TYR A 104 -9.72 12.12 -12.72
N VAL A 105 -9.97 12.95 -13.73
CA VAL A 105 -9.15 13.00 -14.96
C VAL A 105 -8.22 14.21 -14.86
N ILE A 106 -6.91 13.97 -14.79
CA ILE A 106 -5.87 15.01 -14.71
C ILE A 106 -4.83 14.72 -15.79
N ASN A 107 -4.54 15.71 -16.65
CA ASN A 107 -3.61 15.57 -17.77
C ASN A 107 -3.88 14.30 -18.61
N SER A 108 -5.17 14.08 -18.93
CA SER A 108 -5.66 12.93 -19.69
C SER A 108 -5.46 11.56 -19.02
N ALA A 109 -5.14 11.50 -17.73
CA ALA A 109 -5.03 10.25 -16.96
C ALA A 109 -6.09 10.17 -15.87
N ARG A 110 -6.68 9.00 -15.66
CA ARG A 110 -7.56 8.72 -14.51
C ARG A 110 -6.72 8.48 -13.26
N VAL A 111 -7.01 9.22 -12.20
CA VAL A 111 -6.28 9.17 -10.92
C VAL A 111 -7.22 9.06 -9.73
N LEU A 112 -6.69 8.47 -8.66
CA LEU A 112 -7.26 8.44 -7.32
C LEU A 112 -6.40 9.30 -6.40
N PHE A 113 -7.05 10.02 -5.50
CA PHE A 113 -6.39 10.72 -4.39
C PHE A 113 -6.29 9.75 -3.21
N LEU A 114 -5.11 9.70 -2.60
CA LEU A 114 -4.81 8.88 -1.42
C LEU A 114 -5.00 9.70 -0.13
#